data_AF-E3NVY5-F1
#
_entry.id   AF-E3NVY5-F1
#
_cell.length_a   1.000
_cell.length_b   1.000
_cell.length_c   1.000
_cell.angle_alpha   90.00
_cell.angle_beta   90.00
_cell.angle_gamma   90.00
#
_symmetry.space_group_name_H-M   'P 1'
#
loop_
_entity.id
_entity.type
_entity.pdbx_description
1 polymer ?
#
loop_
_entity_poly.entity_id
_entity_poly.type
_entity_poly.pdbx_seq_one_letter_code
_entity_poly.pdbx_strand_id
1 'polypeptide(L)'
;MIDSFVQAGYVVVAPDYEGLGEPSGEEIHPFLHLKSAAYSITDAVVATKNWLGNKVSNKWVVVGASQGGHAALGAAQYAARANMDYKGAVALAPANNLEMIESLSDLAVANNKDVQAQINSYMVLDTLTAYMAAGMKSAYPTEPVYSIVFKSPTDKIAEKAEGKNQCLISMAFNFRTPMRTYARNNEGSLVGYPRKNEGYTQHPIVRQFLDKDLPPTTDAY
;
A
#
# COMPACT_ATOMS: atom_id res chain seq x y z
N MET A 1 -21.31 -4.45 -2.08
CA MET A 1 -20.92 -3.68 -3.29
C MET A 1 -20.89 -4.57 -4.53
N ILE A 2 -20.12 -5.67 -4.53
CA ILE A 2 -20.04 -6.60 -5.68
C ILE A 2 -21.41 -7.11 -6.11
N ASP A 3 -22.22 -7.63 -5.17
CA ASP A 3 -23.55 -8.17 -5.48
C ASP A 3 -24.45 -7.16 -6.18
N SER A 4 -24.39 -5.88 -5.78
CA SER A 4 -25.17 -4.81 -6.40
C SER A 4 -24.76 -4.56 -7.86
N PHE A 5 -23.48 -4.67 -8.20
CA PHE A 5 -23.02 -4.56 -9.59
C PHE A 5 -23.48 -5.76 -10.42
N VAL A 6 -23.37 -6.97 -9.87
CA VAL A 6 -23.82 -8.19 -10.55
C VAL A 6 -25.33 -8.14 -10.81
N GLN A 7 -26.13 -7.74 -9.81
CA GLN A 7 -27.58 -7.57 -9.96
C GLN A 7 -27.95 -6.47 -10.98
N ALA A 8 -27.12 -5.44 -11.12
CA ALA A 8 -27.29 -4.41 -12.13
C ALA A 8 -26.80 -4.83 -13.54
N GLY A 9 -26.34 -6.07 -13.72
CA GLY A 9 -25.94 -6.65 -15.01
C GLY A 9 -24.49 -6.40 -15.40
N TYR A 10 -23.62 -5.98 -14.46
CA TYR A 10 -22.19 -5.85 -14.72
C TYR A 10 -21.47 -7.19 -14.56
N VAL A 11 -20.51 -7.45 -15.44
CA VAL A 11 -19.45 -8.42 -15.17
C VAL A 11 -18.44 -7.77 -14.22
N VAL A 12 -18.17 -8.42 -13.09
CA VAL A 12 -17.20 -7.95 -12.09
C VAL A 12 -15.97 -8.85 -12.13
N VAL A 13 -14.79 -8.23 -12.29
CA VAL A 13 -13.49 -8.89 -12.15
C VAL A 13 -12.69 -8.19 -11.05
N ALA A 14 -12.04 -8.97 -10.19
CA ALA A 14 -11.21 -8.49 -9.09
C ALA A 14 -9.87 -9.24 -9.15
N PRO A 15 -8.79 -8.64 -9.68
CA PRO A 15 -7.48 -9.25 -9.64
C PRO A 15 -6.91 -9.23 -8.22
N ASP A 16 -6.13 -10.25 -7.86
CA ASP A 16 -5.43 -10.31 -6.57
C ASP A 16 -4.30 -9.28 -6.43
N TYR A 17 -3.88 -8.65 -7.54
CA TYR A 17 -2.65 -7.85 -7.72
C TYR A 17 -1.37 -8.68 -7.79
N GLU A 18 -0.33 -8.09 -8.40
CA GLU A 18 0.98 -8.73 -8.56
C GLU A 18 1.55 -9.20 -7.21
N GLY A 19 2.06 -10.43 -7.19
CA GLY A 19 2.61 -11.09 -6.00
C GLY A 19 1.58 -11.58 -4.98
N LEU A 20 0.29 -11.43 -5.27
CA LEU A 20 -0.80 -11.99 -4.46
C LEU A 20 -1.56 -13.05 -5.27
N GLY A 21 -2.10 -14.04 -4.58
CA GLY A 21 -2.85 -15.13 -5.21
C GLY A 21 -1.96 -16.12 -5.98
N GLU A 22 -2.47 -16.68 -7.07
CA GLU A 22 -1.78 -17.66 -7.92
C GLU A 22 -0.56 -17.04 -8.66
N PRO A 23 0.47 -17.84 -9.02
CA PRO A 23 0.58 -19.29 -8.85
C PRO A 23 1.12 -19.72 -7.48
N SER A 24 1.78 -18.82 -6.75
CA SER A 24 2.39 -19.16 -5.45
C SER A 24 2.01 -18.16 -4.37
N GLY A 25 1.95 -16.86 -4.68
CA GLY A 25 1.76 -15.78 -3.71
C GLY A 25 2.97 -15.62 -2.78
N GLU A 26 4.12 -16.21 -3.14
CA GLU A 26 5.40 -16.11 -2.42
C GLU A 26 6.22 -14.92 -2.88
N GLU A 27 5.82 -14.32 -4.00
CA GLU A 27 6.45 -13.14 -4.55
C GLU A 27 6.11 -11.91 -3.71
N ILE A 28 7.04 -10.96 -3.64
CA ILE A 28 6.81 -9.71 -2.91
C ILE A 28 5.72 -8.93 -3.64
N HIS A 29 4.61 -8.67 -2.95
CA HIS A 29 3.56 -7.78 -3.45
C HIS A 29 4.09 -6.35 -3.58
N PRO A 30 4.06 -5.74 -4.79
CA PRO A 30 4.48 -4.34 -5.02
C PRO A 30 3.49 -3.34 -4.42
N PHE A 31 3.39 -3.30 -3.10
CA PHE A 31 2.38 -2.52 -2.39
C PHE A 31 2.49 -1.03 -2.72
N LEU A 32 1.39 -0.45 -3.20
CA LEU A 32 1.30 0.95 -3.67
C LEU A 32 2.26 1.29 -4.82
N HIS A 33 2.76 0.30 -5.57
CA HIS A 33 3.44 0.56 -6.82
C HIS A 33 2.41 0.78 -7.93
N LEU A 34 2.22 2.04 -8.34
CA LEU A 34 1.12 2.47 -9.22
C LEU A 34 1.02 1.66 -10.51
N LYS A 35 2.15 1.50 -11.21
CA LYS A 35 2.19 0.77 -12.48
C LYS A 35 1.81 -0.71 -12.33
N SER A 36 2.32 -1.38 -11.30
CA SER A 36 2.01 -2.78 -11.00
C SER A 36 0.50 -2.95 -10.78
N ALA A 37 -0.07 -2.17 -9.86
CA ALA A 37 -1.50 -2.22 -9.55
C ALA A 37 -2.39 -1.90 -10.77
N ALA A 38 -2.00 -0.88 -11.55
CA ALA A 38 -2.70 -0.51 -12.78
C ALA A 38 -2.69 -1.64 -13.81
N TYR A 39 -1.55 -2.31 -13.98
CA TYR A 39 -1.38 -3.38 -14.96
C TYR A 39 -2.19 -4.61 -14.55
N SER A 40 -2.19 -4.99 -13.27
CA SER A 40 -3.06 -6.06 -12.77
C SER A 40 -4.54 -5.80 -13.11
N ILE A 41 -5.01 -4.56 -12.98
CA ILE A 41 -6.39 -4.19 -13.32
C ILE A 41 -6.63 -4.24 -14.83
N THR A 42 -5.79 -3.58 -15.64
CA THR A 42 -6.00 -3.53 -17.09
C THR A 42 -5.90 -4.90 -17.73
N ASP A 43 -4.98 -5.74 -17.26
CA ASP A 43 -4.78 -7.09 -17.79
C ASP A 43 -5.94 -8.00 -17.39
N ALA A 44 -6.49 -7.86 -16.18
CA ALA A 44 -7.71 -8.56 -15.77
C ALA A 44 -8.94 -8.17 -16.60
N VAL A 45 -9.09 -6.88 -16.92
CA VAL A 45 -10.17 -6.38 -17.80
C VAL A 45 -10.03 -6.97 -19.21
N VAL A 46 -8.83 -6.95 -19.79
CA VAL A 46 -8.57 -7.52 -21.12
C VAL A 46 -8.77 -9.04 -21.12
N ALA A 47 -8.27 -9.75 -20.10
CA ALA A 47 -8.44 -11.19 -19.97
C ALA A 47 -9.93 -11.58 -19.87
N THR A 48 -10.71 -10.83 -19.08
CA THR A 48 -12.16 -11.03 -18.95
C THR A 48 -12.88 -10.82 -20.29
N LYS A 49 -12.52 -9.75 -21.01
CA LYS A 49 -13.08 -9.48 -22.35
C LYS A 49 -12.75 -10.60 -23.34
N ASN A 50 -11.51 -11.07 -23.35
CA ASN A 50 -11.07 -12.15 -24.22
C ASN A 50 -11.79 -13.47 -23.91
N TRP A 51 -11.97 -13.78 -22.62
CA TRP A 51 -12.64 -15.02 -22.19
C TRP A 51 -14.14 -15.03 -22.50
N LEU A 52 -14.84 -13.92 -22.26
CA LEU A 52 -16.29 -13.82 -22.48
C LEU A 52 -16.68 -13.47 -23.91
N GLY A 53 -15.77 -12.88 -24.69
CA GLY A 53 -16.02 -12.47 -26.07
C GLY A 53 -17.22 -11.52 -26.18
N ASN A 54 -18.21 -11.88 -26.99
CA ASN A 54 -19.40 -11.05 -27.23
C ASN A 54 -20.41 -11.06 -26.07
N LYS A 55 -20.19 -11.87 -25.02
CA LYS A 55 -21.06 -11.90 -23.82
C LYS A 55 -20.83 -10.72 -22.88
N VAL A 56 -19.81 -9.89 -23.13
CA VAL A 56 -19.49 -8.70 -22.32
C VAL A 56 -19.21 -7.49 -23.22
N SER A 57 -19.63 -6.30 -22.78
CA SER A 57 -19.35 -5.04 -23.47
C SER A 57 -17.85 -4.75 -23.55
N ASN A 58 -17.45 -3.87 -24.48
CA ASN A 58 -16.10 -3.29 -24.47
C ASN A 58 -15.96 -2.11 -23.50
N LYS A 59 -17.03 -1.77 -22.77
CA LYS A 59 -17.06 -0.68 -21.79
C LYS A 59 -16.61 -1.16 -20.43
N TRP A 60 -15.77 -0.38 -19.74
CA TRP A 60 -15.31 -0.74 -18.40
C TRP A 60 -15.15 0.49 -17.50
N VAL A 61 -15.31 0.24 -16.20
CA VAL A 61 -15.13 1.22 -15.11
C VAL A 61 -14.28 0.55 -14.04
N VAL A 62 -13.59 1.32 -13.22
CA VAL A 62 -12.85 0.79 -12.05
C VAL A 62 -13.34 1.44 -10.77
N VAL A 63 -13.49 0.63 -9.72
CA VAL A 63 -13.89 1.09 -8.38
C VAL A 63 -12.94 0.45 -7.37
N GLY A 64 -12.46 1.22 -6.40
CA GLY A 64 -11.63 0.66 -5.34
C GLY A 64 -11.56 1.55 -4.10
N ALA A 65 -11.22 0.94 -2.97
CA ALA A 65 -11.10 1.61 -1.67
C ALA A 65 -9.72 1.41 -1.04
N SER A 66 -9.20 2.40 -0.31
CA SER A 66 -7.88 2.33 0.34
C SER A 66 -6.77 2.09 -0.69
N GLN A 67 -6.02 0.99 -0.58
CA GLN A 67 -5.07 0.55 -1.62
C GLN A 67 -5.77 0.34 -2.98
N GLY A 68 -6.98 -0.22 -2.99
CA GLY A 68 -7.77 -0.36 -4.21
C GLY A 68 -8.16 1.00 -4.81
N GLY A 69 -8.30 2.04 -3.98
CA GLY A 69 -8.53 3.41 -4.44
C GLY A 69 -7.30 3.97 -5.16
N HIS A 70 -6.11 3.73 -4.60
CA HIS A 70 -4.84 4.00 -5.28
C HIS A 70 -4.76 3.24 -6.62
N ALA A 71 -5.08 1.95 -6.61
CA ALA A 71 -5.06 1.13 -7.82
C ALA A 71 -6.08 1.61 -8.87
N ALA A 72 -7.25 2.09 -8.45
CA ALA A 72 -8.24 2.69 -9.34
C ALA A 72 -7.74 3.96 -10.02
N LEU A 73 -7.00 4.82 -9.30
CA LEU A 73 -6.32 5.98 -9.89
C LEU A 73 -5.22 5.56 -10.88
N GLY A 74 -4.46 4.51 -10.55
CA GLY A 74 -3.47 3.93 -11.47
C GLY A 74 -4.11 3.36 -12.73
N ALA A 75 -5.19 2.59 -12.59
CA ALA A 75 -5.94 2.07 -13.73
C ALA A 75 -6.51 3.20 -14.61
N ALA A 76 -6.92 4.32 -14.03
CA ALA A 76 -7.31 5.52 -14.79
C ALA A 76 -6.14 6.09 -15.60
N GLN A 77 -4.96 6.24 -14.97
CA GLN A 77 -3.75 6.76 -15.62
C GLN A 77 -3.28 5.86 -16.77
N TYR A 78 -3.41 4.54 -16.64
CA TYR A 78 -2.98 3.56 -17.64
C TYR A 78 -4.14 2.97 -18.45
N ALA A 79 -5.34 3.56 -18.43
CA ALA A 79 -6.55 2.99 -19.01
C ALA A 79 -6.40 2.64 -20.51
N ALA A 80 -5.62 3.45 -21.25
CA ALA A 80 -5.34 3.23 -22.67
C ALA A 80 -4.70 1.86 -22.97
N ARG A 81 -3.99 1.26 -22.00
CA ARG A 81 -3.37 -0.07 -22.13
C ARG A 81 -4.40 -1.16 -22.42
N ALA A 82 -5.61 -1.03 -21.86
CA ALA A 82 -6.66 -2.02 -22.08
C ALA A 82 -7.16 -2.01 -23.54
N ASN A 83 -6.99 -0.91 -24.28
CA ASN A 83 -7.56 -0.72 -25.62
C ASN A 83 -9.09 -0.97 -25.66
N MET A 84 -9.78 -0.48 -24.63
CA MET A 84 -11.22 -0.65 -24.39
C MET A 84 -11.89 0.69 -24.09
N ASP A 85 -13.23 0.74 -24.14
CA ASP A 85 -14.01 1.96 -23.91
C ASP A 85 -14.11 2.28 -22.40
N TYR A 86 -13.08 2.96 -21.88
CA TYR A 86 -12.99 3.35 -20.48
C TYR A 86 -14.00 4.44 -20.11
N LYS A 87 -14.73 4.24 -19.01
CA LYS A 87 -15.79 5.18 -18.55
C LYS A 87 -15.44 5.96 -17.29
N GLY A 88 -14.35 5.62 -16.60
CA GLY A 88 -13.90 6.36 -15.42
C GLY A 88 -13.53 5.48 -14.23
N ALA A 89 -13.08 6.15 -13.17
CA ALA A 89 -12.66 5.57 -11.91
C ALA A 89 -13.45 6.16 -10.75
N VAL A 90 -13.79 5.32 -9.77
CA VAL A 90 -14.27 5.73 -8.46
C VAL A 90 -13.26 5.27 -7.41
N ALA A 91 -12.50 6.23 -6.88
CA ALA A 91 -11.48 5.97 -5.86
C ALA A 91 -11.99 6.43 -4.48
N LEU A 92 -12.17 5.50 -3.56
CA LEU A 92 -12.64 5.75 -2.20
C LEU A 92 -11.44 5.76 -1.23
N ALA A 93 -11.21 6.88 -0.54
CA ALA A 93 -10.08 7.04 0.38
C ALA A 93 -8.74 6.50 -0.19
N PRO A 94 -8.30 6.96 -1.38
CA PRO A 94 -7.11 6.42 -2.04
C PRO A 94 -5.85 6.70 -1.22
N ALA A 95 -4.97 5.71 -1.13
CA ALA A 95 -3.63 5.88 -0.57
C ALA A 95 -2.68 6.53 -1.61
N ASN A 96 -2.84 7.84 -1.85
CA ASN A 96 -2.11 8.59 -2.90
C ASN A 96 -1.16 9.69 -2.39
N ASN A 97 -1.03 9.88 -1.08
CA ASN A 97 -0.07 10.85 -0.50
C ASN A 97 0.57 10.34 0.79
N LEU A 98 1.37 9.27 0.69
CA LEU A 98 1.87 8.59 1.87
C LEU A 98 2.84 9.46 2.69
N GLU A 99 3.67 10.28 2.04
CA GLU A 99 4.60 11.18 2.72
C GLU A 99 3.88 12.22 3.58
N MET A 100 2.82 12.86 3.05
CA MET A 100 2.03 13.83 3.81
C MET A 100 1.26 13.14 4.95
N ILE A 101 0.62 12.00 4.67
CA ILE A 101 -0.12 11.23 5.68
C ILE A 101 0.81 10.82 6.81
N GLU A 102 2.00 10.32 6.48
CA GLU A 102 3.00 9.88 7.46
C GLU A 102 3.52 11.05 8.28
N SER A 103 3.91 12.16 7.64
CA SER A 103 4.44 13.35 8.33
C SER A 103 3.42 13.97 9.28
N LEU A 104 2.17 14.15 8.84
CA LEU A 104 1.10 14.71 9.68
C LEU A 104 0.74 13.77 10.82
N SER A 105 0.70 12.46 10.56
CA SER A 105 0.39 11.47 11.58
C SER A 105 1.50 11.38 12.63
N ASP A 106 2.77 11.38 12.23
CA ASP A 106 3.88 11.36 13.19
C ASP A 106 3.89 12.61 14.07
N LEU A 107 3.63 13.81 13.51
CA LEU A 107 3.49 15.04 14.30
C LEU A 107 2.35 14.93 15.32
N ALA A 108 1.18 14.44 14.88
CA ALA A 108 0.02 14.30 15.76
C ALA A 108 0.28 13.30 16.89
N VAL A 109 0.97 12.19 16.61
CA VAL A 109 1.25 11.14 17.59
C VAL A 109 2.36 11.54 18.55
N ALA A 110 3.41 12.20 18.08
CA ALA A 110 4.51 12.67 18.94
C ALA A 110 4.02 13.63 20.03
N ASN A 111 2.98 14.43 19.75
CA ASN A 111 2.36 15.35 20.71
C ASN A 111 1.37 14.68 21.67
N ASN A 112 1.06 13.39 21.49
CA ASN A 112 0.13 12.67 22.36
C ASN A 112 0.84 12.22 23.65
N LYS A 113 0.30 12.61 24.81
CA LYS A 113 0.86 12.27 26.13
C LYS A 113 0.53 10.85 26.60
N ASP A 114 -0.45 10.19 25.97
CA ASP A 114 -0.79 8.80 26.28
C ASP A 114 0.09 7.85 25.46
N VAL A 115 1.03 7.20 26.14
CA VAL A 115 1.93 6.21 25.51
C VAL A 115 1.18 5.04 24.88
N GLN A 116 0.03 4.62 25.41
CA GLN A 116 -0.76 3.55 24.78
C GLN A 116 -1.39 4.04 23.47
N ALA A 117 -1.86 5.27 23.43
CA ALA A 117 -2.31 5.89 22.19
C ALA A 117 -1.16 6.02 21.19
N GLN A 118 0.04 6.43 21.64
CA GLN A 118 1.23 6.48 20.77
C GLN A 118 1.58 5.12 20.17
N ILE A 119 1.62 4.07 21.00
CA ILE A 119 1.90 2.70 20.55
C ILE A 119 0.87 2.25 19.51
N ASN A 120 -0.42 2.49 19.77
CA ASN A 120 -1.50 2.07 18.86
C ASN A 120 -1.46 2.82 17.52
N SER A 121 -1.04 4.09 17.52
CA SER A 121 -0.88 4.85 16.28
C SER A 121 0.39 4.45 15.53
N TYR A 122 1.54 4.39 16.22
CA TYR A 122 2.82 4.06 15.60
C TYR A 122 2.86 2.65 15.04
N MET A 123 2.22 1.66 15.68
CA MET A 123 2.19 0.30 15.12
C MET A 123 1.48 0.26 13.76
N VAL A 124 0.45 1.10 13.54
CA VAL A 124 -0.27 1.17 12.27
C VAL A 124 0.56 1.92 11.23
N LEU A 125 1.14 3.07 11.61
CA LEU A 125 2.01 3.84 10.72
C LEU A 125 3.20 3.01 10.25
N ASP A 126 3.94 2.40 11.17
CA ASP A 126 5.11 1.58 10.84
C ASP A 126 4.75 0.36 10.01
N THR A 127 3.54 -0.18 10.17
CA THR A 127 3.04 -1.25 9.31
C THR A 127 2.83 -0.77 7.88
N LEU A 128 2.19 0.38 7.67
CA LEU A 128 1.98 0.94 6.34
C LEU A 128 3.31 1.32 5.67
N THR A 129 4.24 1.91 6.43
CA THR A 129 5.59 2.23 5.96
C THR A 129 6.39 0.96 5.64
N ALA A 130 6.18 -0.14 6.38
CA ALA A 130 6.82 -1.42 6.09
C ALA A 130 6.29 -2.05 4.79
N TYR A 131 4.98 -1.97 4.52
CA TYR A 131 4.44 -2.40 3.23
C TYR A 131 4.93 -1.50 2.08
N MET A 132 5.05 -0.19 2.29
CA MET A 132 5.71 0.70 1.31
C MET A 132 7.15 0.24 1.04
N ALA A 133 7.90 -0.10 2.09
CA ALA A 133 9.26 -0.64 1.95
C ALA A 133 9.29 -1.97 1.19
N ALA A 134 8.31 -2.86 1.39
CA ALA A 134 8.16 -4.07 0.59
C ALA A 134 7.87 -3.76 -0.89
N GLY A 135 7.01 -2.78 -1.17
CA GLY A 135 6.76 -2.30 -2.53
C GLY A 135 7.99 -1.73 -3.22
N MET A 136 8.84 -1.00 -2.49
CA MET A 136 10.15 -0.57 -2.99
C MET A 136 11.10 -1.76 -3.17
N LYS A 137 11.10 -2.71 -2.25
CA LYS A 137 11.98 -3.89 -2.30
C LYS A 137 11.69 -4.79 -3.50
N SER A 138 10.44 -4.88 -3.94
CA SER A 138 10.09 -5.62 -5.17
C SER A 138 10.74 -5.00 -6.43
N ALA A 139 10.87 -3.67 -6.48
CA ALA A 139 11.54 -2.96 -7.57
C ALA A 139 13.09 -2.92 -7.41
N TYR A 140 13.58 -2.98 -6.16
CA TYR A 140 15.00 -2.87 -5.81
C TYR A 140 15.48 -4.08 -4.96
N PRO A 141 15.48 -5.30 -5.51
CA PRO A 141 15.67 -6.53 -4.73
C PRO A 141 17.07 -6.67 -4.11
N THR A 142 18.09 -6.01 -4.66
CA THR A 142 19.47 -6.06 -4.14
C THR A 142 19.75 -5.01 -3.07
N GLU A 143 18.88 -4.01 -2.94
CA GLU A 143 19.10 -2.85 -2.07
C GLU A 143 18.61 -3.12 -0.63
N PRO A 144 19.25 -2.53 0.40
CA PRO A 144 18.87 -2.69 1.80
C PRO A 144 17.68 -1.81 2.17
N VAL A 145 16.57 -1.91 1.41
CA VAL A 145 15.42 -1.01 1.49
C VAL A 145 14.87 -0.83 2.91
N TYR A 146 14.72 -1.91 3.68
CA TYR A 146 14.23 -1.80 5.06
C TYR A 146 15.19 -1.05 5.98
N SER A 147 16.50 -1.26 5.85
CA SER A 147 17.50 -0.54 6.64
C SER A 147 17.73 0.90 6.15
N ILE A 148 17.28 1.26 4.95
CA ILE A 148 17.18 2.65 4.48
C ILE A 148 16.05 3.36 5.22
N VAL A 149 14.88 2.72 5.36
CA VAL A 149 13.67 3.31 5.95
C VAL A 149 13.66 3.25 7.47
N PHE A 150 13.97 2.10 8.05
CA PHE A 150 13.86 1.79 9.47
C PHE A 150 15.23 1.71 10.15
N LYS A 151 15.29 2.10 11.43
CA LYS A 151 16.47 1.88 12.27
C LYS A 151 16.49 0.43 12.73
N SER A 152 17.69 -0.13 12.94
CA SER A 152 17.79 -1.45 13.57
C SER A 152 17.43 -1.38 15.07
N PRO A 153 16.71 -2.37 15.65
CA PRO A 153 16.26 -3.64 15.05
C PRO A 153 14.86 -3.59 14.39
N THR A 154 14.27 -2.41 14.22
CA THR A 154 12.93 -2.24 13.63
C THR A 154 12.90 -2.59 12.14
N ASP A 155 14.01 -2.43 11.44
CA ASP A 155 14.19 -2.91 10.06
C ASP A 155 13.90 -4.42 9.91
N LYS A 156 14.33 -5.24 10.89
CA LYS A 156 14.04 -6.68 10.91
C LYS A 156 12.59 -7.01 11.20
N ILE A 157 11.86 -6.10 11.83
CA ILE A 157 10.41 -6.21 11.97
C ILE A 157 9.75 -5.90 10.62
N ALA A 158 10.19 -4.82 9.96
CA ALA A 158 9.67 -4.37 8.67
C ALA A 158 9.88 -5.40 7.55
N GLU A 159 11.02 -6.11 7.53
CA GLU A 159 11.32 -7.22 6.60
C GLU A 159 10.22 -8.29 6.58
N LYS A 160 9.48 -8.47 7.67
CA LYS A 160 8.38 -9.44 7.72
C LYS A 160 7.25 -9.09 6.77
N ALA A 161 7.12 -7.83 6.32
CA ALA A 161 6.07 -7.37 5.42
C ALA A 161 6.04 -8.14 4.08
N GLU A 162 7.12 -8.81 3.69
CA GLU A 162 7.18 -9.69 2.53
C GLU A 162 6.42 -11.01 2.72
N GLY A 163 6.14 -11.40 3.96
CA GLY A 163 5.57 -12.71 4.28
C GLY A 163 4.06 -12.79 4.09
N LYS A 164 3.59 -13.88 3.45
CA LYS A 164 2.16 -14.22 3.22
C LYS A 164 1.21 -14.08 4.41
N ASN A 165 1.71 -14.35 5.63
CA ASN A 165 0.90 -14.37 6.85
C ASN A 165 0.94 -13.04 7.63
N GLN A 166 1.54 -12.00 7.04
CA GLN A 166 1.52 -10.65 7.58
C GLN A 166 0.36 -9.86 6.97
N CYS A 167 -0.85 -10.14 7.45
CA CYS A 167 -1.97 -9.22 7.28
C CYS A 167 -1.76 -7.96 8.12
N LEU A 168 -2.49 -6.88 7.83
CA LEU A 168 -2.35 -5.58 8.50
C LEU A 168 -2.33 -5.70 10.04
N ILE A 169 -3.22 -6.52 10.61
CA ILE A 169 -3.33 -6.72 12.06
C ILE A 169 -2.12 -7.48 12.61
N SER A 170 -1.72 -8.60 11.99
CA SER A 170 -0.58 -9.39 12.47
C SER A 170 0.73 -8.61 12.36
N MET A 171 0.90 -7.84 11.28
CA MET A 171 2.04 -6.95 11.11
C MET A 171 2.07 -5.84 12.16
N ALA A 172 0.93 -5.20 12.45
CA ALA A 172 0.85 -4.18 13.51
C ALA A 172 1.24 -4.76 14.89
N PHE A 173 0.85 -6.00 15.19
CA PHE A 173 1.27 -6.64 16.44
C PHE A 173 2.78 -6.91 16.53
N ASN A 174 3.46 -7.14 15.39
CA ASN A 174 4.92 -7.27 15.36
C ASN A 174 5.62 -5.97 15.78
N PHE A 175 5.09 -4.79 15.40
CA PHE A 175 5.62 -3.49 15.84
C PHE A 175 5.21 -3.14 17.27
N ARG A 176 3.96 -3.47 17.65
CA ARG A 176 3.43 -3.16 18.98
C ARG A 176 4.25 -3.78 20.10
N THR A 177 4.65 -5.05 19.94
CA THR A 177 5.26 -5.81 21.05
C THR A 177 6.59 -5.21 21.49
N PRO A 178 7.56 -4.92 20.61
CA PRO A 178 8.81 -4.26 20.99
C PRO A 178 8.61 -2.83 21.52
N MET A 179 7.67 -2.06 20.98
CA MET A 179 7.32 -0.73 21.53
C MET A 179 6.83 -0.81 22.97
N ARG A 180 5.95 -1.77 23.30
CA ARG A 180 5.48 -1.97 24.69
C ARG A 180 6.61 -2.36 25.62
N THR A 181 7.50 -3.25 25.18
CA THR A 181 8.68 -3.64 25.96
C THR A 181 9.61 -2.46 26.19
N TYR A 182 9.88 -1.66 25.15
CA TYR A 182 10.69 -0.46 25.26
C TYR A 182 10.07 0.53 26.25
N ALA A 183 8.79 0.87 26.10
CA ALA A 183 8.13 1.81 26.99
C ALA A 183 8.16 1.37 28.46
N ARG A 184 7.94 0.08 28.75
CA ARG A 184 8.04 -0.46 30.11
C ARG A 184 9.42 -0.29 30.74
N ASN A 185 10.47 -0.35 29.91
CA ASN A 185 11.85 -0.21 30.35
C ASN A 185 12.34 1.25 30.35
N ASN A 186 11.55 2.19 29.84
CA ASN A 186 11.91 3.60 29.68
C ASN A 186 10.82 4.52 30.26
N GLU A 187 10.42 4.25 31.51
CA GLU A 187 9.51 5.13 32.28
C GLU A 187 8.14 5.41 31.60
N GLY A 188 7.66 4.47 30.79
CA GLY A 188 6.42 4.66 30.03
C GLY A 188 6.57 5.60 28.83
N SER A 189 7.78 5.81 28.31
CA SER A 189 8.09 6.68 27.19
C SER A 189 8.55 5.90 25.95
N LEU A 190 8.22 6.42 24.76
CA LEU A 190 8.76 5.97 23.47
C LEU A 190 9.87 6.90 22.94
N VAL A 191 10.26 7.94 23.68
CA VAL A 191 11.36 8.83 23.29
C VAL A 191 12.62 7.99 23.13
N GLY A 192 13.23 8.06 21.95
CA GLY A 192 14.43 7.28 21.61
C GLY A 192 14.17 5.88 21.05
N TYR A 193 12.92 5.43 20.94
CA TYR A 193 12.59 4.16 20.30
C TYR A 193 13.01 4.18 18.80
N PRO A 194 13.79 3.20 18.31
CA PRO A 194 14.43 3.27 16.99
C PRO A 194 13.46 2.91 15.85
N ARG A 195 12.45 3.75 15.57
CA ARG A 195 11.46 3.49 14.51
C ARG A 195 12.07 3.62 13.12
N LYS A 196 12.26 4.85 12.66
CA LYS A 196 12.67 5.21 11.30
C LYS A 196 13.97 5.98 11.27
N ASN A 197 14.71 5.87 10.18
CA ASN A 197 15.88 6.71 9.95
C ASN A 197 15.44 8.15 9.74
N GLU A 198 16.26 9.11 10.17
CA GLU A 198 15.98 10.50 9.90
C GLU A 198 16.27 10.80 8.42
N GLY A 199 15.37 11.52 7.74
CA GLY A 199 15.56 11.91 6.34
C GLY A 199 15.46 10.78 5.30
N TYR A 200 15.02 9.57 5.66
CA TYR A 200 14.91 8.46 4.69
C TYR A 200 14.04 8.80 3.48
N THR A 201 13.05 9.70 3.62
CA THR A 201 12.21 10.14 2.50
C THR A 201 13.02 10.83 1.40
N GLN A 202 14.22 11.34 1.70
CA GLN A 202 15.13 11.95 0.72
C GLN A 202 16.06 10.94 0.04
N HIS A 203 16.08 9.68 0.48
CA HIS A 203 16.90 8.65 -0.16
C HIS A 203 16.44 8.44 -1.61
N PRO A 204 17.35 8.29 -2.60
CA PRO A 204 16.97 8.21 -4.02
C PRO A 204 15.90 7.16 -4.35
N ILE A 205 16.00 5.96 -3.76
CA ILE A 205 15.00 4.89 -3.91
C ILE A 205 13.63 5.32 -3.38
N VAL A 206 13.60 5.99 -2.23
CA VAL A 206 12.35 6.42 -1.59
C VAL A 206 11.73 7.57 -2.37
N ARG A 207 12.55 8.52 -2.87
CA ARG A 207 12.07 9.59 -3.76
C ARG A 207 11.50 9.05 -5.05
N GLN A 208 12.19 8.10 -5.69
CA GLN A 208 11.66 7.47 -6.89
C GLN A 208 10.27 6.88 -6.64
N PHE A 209 10.09 6.16 -5.52
CA PHE A 209 8.79 5.61 -5.17
C PHE A 209 7.72 6.68 -4.93
N LEU A 210 8.03 7.66 -4.06
CA LEU A 210 7.09 8.72 -3.68
C LEU A 210 6.69 9.62 -4.86
N ASP A 211 7.64 9.90 -5.77
CA ASP A 211 7.46 10.90 -6.83
C ASP A 211 6.96 10.29 -8.15
N LYS A 212 7.18 8.99 -8.39
CA LYS A 212 6.89 8.33 -9.67
C LYS A 212 5.98 7.12 -9.56
N ASP A 213 6.01 6.41 -8.44
CA ASP A 213 5.28 5.17 -8.26
C ASP A 213 4.01 5.35 -7.43
N LEU A 214 3.69 6.57 -7.01
CA LEU A 214 2.39 6.97 -6.44
C LEU A 214 1.55 7.76 -7.47
N PRO A 215 0.20 7.68 -7.40
CA PRO A 215 -0.66 8.51 -8.22
C PRO A 215 -0.55 9.97 -7.78
N PRO A 216 -0.74 10.93 -8.70
CA PRO A 216 -0.73 12.34 -8.36
C PRO A 216 -1.74 12.64 -7.25
N THR A 217 -1.37 13.57 -6.37
CA THR A 217 -2.27 14.09 -5.36
C THR A 217 -3.40 14.82 -6.07
N THR A 218 -4.63 14.32 -5.92
CA THR A 218 -5.80 15.10 -6.28
C THR A 218 -5.89 16.24 -5.27
N ASP A 219 -5.80 17.48 -5.72
CA ASP A 219 -6.15 18.62 -4.87
C ASP A 219 -7.57 18.37 -4.35
N ALA A 220 -7.69 18.17 -3.03
CA ALA A 220 -8.99 18.12 -2.39
C ALA A 220 -9.55 19.54 -2.42
N TYR A 221 -10.41 19.82 -3.40
CA TYR A 221 -11.22 21.04 -3.46
C TYR A 221 -12.26 21.06 -2.35
#